data_AF-A0A1L9VV38-F1
#
_entry.id   AF-A0A1L9VV38-F1
#
_cell.length_a   1.000
_cell.length_b   1.000
_cell.length_c   1.000
_cell.angle_alpha   90.00
_cell.angle_beta   90.00
_cell.angle_gamma   90.00
#
_symmetry.space_group_name_H-M   'P 1'
#
loop_
_entity.id
_entity.type
_entity.pdbx_description
1 polymer ?
#
loop_
_entity_poly.entity_id
_entity_poly.type
_entity_poly.pdbx_seq_one_letter_code
_entity_poly.pdbx_strand_id
1 'polypeptide(L)'
;MELEDSRARIAQDTVLIGGLQEKVLELQALVQKQKVTISNQSKTISDPRIIRKQSQQQQPQQVAGCGNGAAVPMTPQRHGQGQGQGQCQGLSPFESPYSTRSGFSGASGTSGVEVGVEYFPPPPMFNVNGNGAVPRFPGQCQDQHLSEVNPLPIPSIWDPLSWSNGSPYAAAYLDPTTCIAEFSSRLRELWTKTELFGQVHANVPSIYKDSHLDKRVKEYIMSVSDRQGASSLLGSPATRFFLVAKAINAFLVHDVLKVTIIKGFDAQADMEIGGIKKQLFPDTPTPIRHIMIIAMTTKIQTLKTKSNFIDFCQQKTRDHMQKLWHLIGPLTTIDPPTGNSQAWTDLSAIVSEAEMLALDMYSVPFEYRSEFPAVNEAFDPATMVNSDAFVTGDPVVLAGSDCRVRLGVTPVVRARDNSDCEVGVVRVVSMGNVLLRMGGHK
;
A
#
# COMPACT_ATOMS: atom_id res chain seq x y z
N MET A 1 -4.33 44.79 -47.68
CA MET A 1 -3.04 44.38 -47.12
C MET A 1 -3.22 43.23 -46.12
N GLU A 2 -4.01 43.38 -45.05
CA GLU A 2 -4.20 42.31 -44.04
C GLU A 2 -4.79 40.98 -44.56
N LEU A 3 -5.68 41.04 -45.56
CA LEU A 3 -6.26 39.85 -46.21
C LEU A 3 -5.23 39.02 -46.98
N GLU A 4 -4.19 39.68 -47.49
CA GLU A 4 -3.15 39.04 -48.32
C GLU A 4 -2.13 38.33 -47.44
N ASP A 5 -1.72 38.95 -46.34
CA ASP A 5 -0.91 38.33 -45.29
C ASP A 5 -1.59 37.11 -44.66
N SER A 6 -2.90 37.18 -44.43
CA SER A 6 -3.67 36.06 -43.87
C SER A 6 -3.68 34.86 -44.82
N ARG A 7 -3.80 35.11 -46.14
CA ARG A 7 -3.76 34.04 -47.17
C ARG A 7 -2.37 33.43 -47.29
N ALA A 8 -1.31 34.24 -47.20
CA ALA A 8 0.07 33.75 -47.22
C ALA A 8 0.37 32.83 -46.03
N ARG A 9 -0.10 33.19 -44.82
CA ARG A 9 0.06 32.35 -43.61
C ARG A 9 -0.69 31.02 -43.74
N ILE A 10 -1.93 31.03 -44.23
CA ILE A 10 -2.71 29.79 -44.44
C ILE A 10 -2.00 28.85 -45.44
N ALA A 11 -1.43 29.40 -46.52
CA ALA A 11 -0.67 28.61 -47.49
C ALA A 11 0.57 27.96 -46.84
N GLN A 12 1.30 28.70 -46.00
CA GLN A 12 2.47 28.19 -45.29
C GLN A 12 2.09 27.10 -44.27
N ASP A 13 1.03 27.31 -43.50
CA ASP A 13 0.54 26.34 -42.53
C ASP A 13 0.07 25.05 -43.20
N THR A 14 -0.59 25.16 -44.37
CA THR A 14 -1.04 23.99 -45.15
C THR A 14 0.15 23.13 -45.60
N VAL A 15 1.24 23.75 -46.04
CA VAL A 15 2.47 23.03 -46.41
C VAL A 15 3.11 22.36 -45.19
N LEU A 16 3.17 23.07 -44.06
CA LEU A 16 3.76 22.55 -42.82
C LEU A 16 2.94 21.38 -42.25
N ILE A 17 1.61 21.49 -42.25
CA ILE A 17 0.69 20.41 -41.85
C ILE A 17 0.87 19.19 -42.76
N GLY A 18 0.99 19.39 -44.07
CA GLY A 18 1.26 18.30 -45.01
C GLY A 18 2.56 17.55 -44.70
N GLY A 19 3.66 18.29 -44.44
CA GLY A 19 4.94 17.69 -44.07
C GLY A 19 4.91 16.95 -42.72
N LEU A 20 4.14 17.44 -41.75
CA LEU A 20 3.94 16.73 -40.48
C LEU A 20 3.12 15.45 -40.65
N GLN A 21 2.08 15.47 -41.49
CA GLN A 21 1.29 14.27 -41.79
C GLN A 21 2.13 13.18 -42.49
N GLU A 22 3.01 13.56 -43.40
CA GLU A 22 3.94 12.63 -44.06
C GLU A 22 4.90 11.97 -43.06
N LYS A 23 5.48 12.75 -42.13
CA LYS A 23 6.33 12.21 -41.05
C LYS A 23 5.58 11.26 -40.12
N VAL A 24 4.31 11.54 -39.83
CA VAL A 24 3.48 10.65 -39.01
C VAL A 24 3.27 9.31 -39.72
N LEU A 25 3.03 9.31 -41.03
CA LEU A 25 2.90 8.08 -41.82
C LEU A 25 4.21 7.29 -41.87
N GLU A 26 5.35 7.96 -42.03
CA GLU A 26 6.66 7.32 -42.02
C GLU A 26 6.97 6.66 -40.67
N LEU A 27 6.71 7.37 -39.55
CA LEU A 27 6.89 6.83 -38.21
C LEU A 27 5.97 5.64 -37.93
N GLN A 28 4.72 5.68 -38.40
CA GLN A 28 3.80 4.54 -38.29
C GLN A 28 4.33 3.31 -39.05
N ALA A 29 4.90 3.51 -40.25
CA ALA A 29 5.49 2.42 -41.02
C ALA A 29 6.71 1.80 -40.31
N LEU A 30 7.56 2.64 -39.69
CA LEU A 30 8.71 2.18 -38.89
C LEU A 30 8.27 1.37 -37.66
N VAL A 31 7.29 1.86 -36.90
CA VAL A 31 6.74 1.15 -35.74
C VAL A 31 6.15 -0.19 -36.15
N GLN A 32 5.42 -0.25 -37.28
CA GLN A 32 4.85 -1.50 -37.77
C GLN A 32 5.95 -2.50 -38.20
N LYS A 33 7.03 -2.02 -38.82
CA LYS A 33 8.20 -2.85 -39.18
C LYS A 33 8.90 -3.41 -37.94
N GLN A 34 9.08 -2.60 -36.90
CA GLN A 34 9.65 -3.05 -35.63
C GLN A 34 8.75 -4.09 -34.95
N LYS A 35 7.42 -3.90 -34.96
CA LYS A 35 6.46 -4.85 -34.39
C LYS A 35 6.53 -6.22 -35.05
N VAL A 36 6.66 -6.29 -36.38
CA VAL A 36 6.87 -7.56 -37.11
C VAL A 36 8.20 -8.20 -36.73
N THR A 37 9.26 -7.40 -36.62
CA THR A 37 10.59 -7.90 -36.25
C THR A 37 10.60 -8.50 -34.85
N ILE A 38 10.03 -7.80 -33.87
CA ILE A 38 9.90 -8.27 -32.49
C ILE A 38 9.05 -9.55 -32.45
N SER A 39 7.92 -9.58 -33.16
CA SER A 39 7.07 -10.78 -33.22
C SER A 39 7.81 -12.01 -33.75
N ASN A 40 8.62 -11.85 -34.80
CA ASN A 40 9.43 -12.93 -35.36
C ASN A 40 10.53 -13.40 -34.39
N GLN A 41 11.19 -12.46 -33.70
CA GLN A 41 12.19 -12.79 -32.68
C GLN A 41 11.55 -13.50 -31.47
N SER A 42 10.41 -13.02 -30.98
CA SER A 42 9.67 -13.65 -29.89
C SER A 42 9.26 -15.07 -30.25
N LYS A 43 8.77 -15.34 -31.47
CA LYS A 43 8.44 -16.71 -31.93
C LYS A 43 9.67 -17.63 -31.96
N THR A 44 10.83 -17.12 -32.33
CA THR A 44 12.08 -17.90 -32.38
C THR A 44 12.57 -18.28 -30.99
N ILE A 45 12.38 -17.40 -30.00
CA ILE A 45 12.80 -17.64 -28.61
C ILE A 45 11.80 -18.52 -27.85
N SER A 46 10.51 -18.45 -28.20
CA SER A 46 9.43 -19.09 -27.44
C SER A 46 9.21 -20.58 -27.73
N ASP A 47 9.94 -21.18 -28.69
CA ASP A 47 9.79 -22.60 -29.02
C ASP A 47 11.06 -23.42 -28.67
N PRO A 48 11.18 -23.96 -27.44
CA PRO A 48 12.33 -24.74 -27.01
C PRO A 48 12.34 -26.16 -27.59
N ARG A 49 11.36 -26.55 -28.43
CA ARG A 49 11.20 -27.96 -28.85
C ARG A 49 12.10 -28.38 -30.00
N ILE A 50 12.76 -27.45 -30.70
CA ILE A 50 13.64 -27.78 -31.83
C ILE A 50 15.09 -28.08 -31.38
N ILE A 51 15.57 -27.49 -30.29
CA ILE A 51 16.95 -27.69 -29.82
C ILE A 51 17.17 -29.09 -29.20
N ARG A 52 16.12 -29.78 -28.76
CA ARG A 52 16.23 -31.09 -28.08
C ARG A 52 16.41 -32.29 -29.02
N LYS A 53 16.35 -32.12 -30.35
CA LYS A 53 16.55 -33.22 -31.32
C LYS A 53 17.92 -33.26 -31.99
N GLN A 54 18.80 -32.27 -31.79
CA GLN A 54 20.14 -32.27 -32.40
C GLN A 54 21.27 -32.72 -31.46
N SER A 55 21.05 -32.81 -30.14
CA SER A 55 22.08 -33.24 -29.18
C SER A 55 22.10 -34.75 -28.89
N GLN A 56 21.42 -35.58 -29.70
CA GLN A 56 21.30 -37.02 -29.45
C GLN A 56 21.65 -37.87 -30.69
N GLN A 57 22.70 -37.50 -31.42
CA GLN A 57 23.36 -38.37 -32.40
C GLN A 57 24.86 -38.09 -32.39
N GLN A 58 25.58 -38.64 -31.41
CA GLN A 58 26.98 -39.02 -31.52
C GLN A 58 27.43 -39.74 -30.25
N GLN A 59 27.26 -41.06 -30.22
CA GLN A 59 28.12 -41.97 -29.45
C GLN A 59 28.13 -43.35 -30.13
N PRO A 60 29.29 -43.87 -30.53
CA PRO A 60 29.41 -45.22 -31.07
C PRO A 60 29.49 -46.27 -29.97
N GLN A 61 28.97 -47.45 -30.33
CA GLN A 61 28.95 -48.72 -29.61
C GLN A 61 30.34 -49.18 -29.14
N GLN A 62 30.42 -49.82 -27.97
CA GLN A 62 31.34 -50.94 -27.71
C GLN A 62 30.82 -51.90 -26.62
N VAL A 63 30.48 -53.11 -27.10
CA VAL A 63 30.67 -54.50 -26.61
C VAL A 63 30.83 -54.84 -25.11
N ALA A 64 29.92 -55.73 -24.66
CA ALA A 64 29.95 -56.84 -23.69
C ALA A 64 31.02 -56.98 -22.57
N GLY A 65 30.54 -57.35 -21.37
CA GLY A 65 31.31 -58.06 -20.34
C GLY A 65 30.57 -58.22 -19.00
N CYS A 66 30.30 -59.47 -18.60
CA CYS A 66 29.68 -59.86 -17.33
C CYS A 66 30.59 -59.60 -16.11
N GLY A 67 30.01 -59.41 -14.92
CA GLY A 67 30.71 -59.69 -13.66
C GLY A 67 30.25 -58.88 -12.44
N ASN A 68 29.77 -59.59 -11.43
CA ASN A 68 29.45 -59.10 -10.09
C ASN A 68 30.66 -58.44 -9.39
N GLY A 69 30.39 -57.51 -8.47
CA GLY A 69 31.35 -57.18 -7.42
C GLY A 69 31.22 -55.75 -6.90
N ALA A 70 30.80 -55.64 -5.65
CA ALA A 70 30.87 -54.42 -4.86
C ALA A 70 32.31 -53.92 -4.74
N ALA A 71 32.53 -52.62 -4.95
CA ALA A 71 33.64 -51.87 -4.37
C ALA A 71 33.39 -50.36 -4.53
N VAL A 72 33.53 -49.66 -3.42
CA VAL A 72 33.61 -48.20 -3.30
C VAL A 72 34.86 -47.69 -4.04
N PRO A 73 34.85 -46.46 -4.57
CA PRO A 73 36.10 -45.72 -4.61
C PRO A 73 35.98 -44.28 -4.09
N MET A 74 36.90 -43.96 -3.16
CA MET A 74 37.45 -42.63 -2.94
C MET A 74 38.04 -42.05 -4.23
N THR A 75 38.06 -40.72 -4.34
CA THR A 75 38.92 -39.95 -5.27
C THR A 75 39.00 -38.47 -4.81
N PRO A 76 39.99 -37.67 -5.23
CA PRO A 76 41.16 -37.39 -4.37
C PRO A 76 41.52 -35.90 -4.21
N GLN A 77 42.35 -35.61 -3.21
CA GLN A 77 43.18 -34.41 -3.10
C GLN A 77 44.34 -34.43 -4.12
N ARG A 78 44.56 -33.30 -4.82
CA ARG A 78 45.86 -32.74 -5.32
C ARG A 78 45.55 -31.31 -5.81
N HIS A 79 46.15 -30.20 -5.36
CA HIS A 79 47.55 -29.71 -5.34
C HIS A 79 48.25 -29.60 -6.72
N GLY A 80 48.64 -28.36 -7.06
CA GLY A 80 49.60 -27.97 -8.12
C GLY A 80 49.01 -26.94 -9.11
N GLN A 81 49.21 -25.62 -8.96
CA GLN A 81 50.34 -24.76 -9.37
C GLN A 81 50.71 -24.76 -10.88
N GLY A 82 50.71 -23.54 -11.46
CA GLY A 82 51.27 -23.18 -12.79
C GLY A 82 50.43 -22.10 -13.49
N GLN A 83 50.63 -20.80 -13.21
CA GLN A 83 51.47 -19.82 -13.93
C GLN A 83 51.09 -19.52 -15.40
N GLY A 84 50.79 -18.25 -15.67
CA GLY A 84 50.57 -17.64 -17.00
C GLY A 84 49.65 -16.40 -16.91
N GLN A 85 50.12 -15.30 -16.33
CA GLN A 85 50.57 -14.07 -17.03
C GLN A 85 49.57 -13.48 -18.05
N GLY A 86 48.98 -12.34 -17.69
CA GLY A 86 48.21 -11.45 -18.57
C GLY A 86 47.73 -10.22 -17.80
N GLN A 87 48.53 -9.16 -17.81
CA GLN A 87 48.35 -7.88 -17.11
C GLN A 87 47.26 -7.00 -17.76
N CYS A 88 46.59 -6.17 -16.93
CA CYS A 88 46.14 -4.77 -17.16
C CYS A 88 45.43 -4.31 -15.87
N GLN A 89 46.14 -3.75 -14.87
CA GLN A 89 46.37 -2.32 -14.59
C GLN A 89 45.12 -1.47 -14.29
N GLY A 90 45.13 -0.83 -13.11
CA GLY A 90 44.18 0.18 -12.63
C GLY A 90 43.98 0.07 -11.10
N LEU A 91 44.97 0.42 -10.26
CA LEU A 91 45.09 1.68 -9.48
C LEU A 91 43.90 1.87 -8.49
N SER A 92 44.00 2.14 -7.18
CA SER A 92 45.03 2.36 -6.14
C SER A 92 44.26 2.66 -4.80
N PRO A 93 44.81 3.20 -3.68
CA PRO A 93 44.96 2.48 -2.41
C PRO A 93 44.46 3.23 -1.14
N PHE A 94 44.88 2.75 0.05
CA PHE A 94 44.79 3.27 1.43
C PHE A 94 43.55 2.84 2.25
N GLU A 95 43.69 1.89 3.17
CA GLU A 95 44.33 1.94 4.51
C GLU A 95 43.56 2.76 5.55
N SER A 96 43.12 2.05 6.58
CA SER A 96 42.55 2.52 7.84
C SER A 96 43.59 3.20 8.73
N PRO A 97 43.12 3.97 9.72
CA PRO A 97 43.60 3.71 11.08
C PRO A 97 42.52 3.74 12.19
N TYR A 98 42.69 2.83 13.15
CA TYR A 98 42.57 2.91 14.63
C TYR A 98 42.35 4.32 15.24
N SER A 99 41.78 4.59 16.44
CA SER A 99 41.37 3.91 17.69
C SER A 99 40.39 4.89 18.39
N THR A 100 39.52 4.56 19.36
CA THR A 100 39.75 4.34 20.82
C THR A 100 38.39 4.00 21.43
N ARG A 101 38.14 2.82 22.03
CA ARG A 101 38.44 2.37 23.41
C ARG A 101 38.07 3.37 24.53
N SER A 102 36.88 3.20 25.08
CA SER A 102 36.49 3.46 26.48
C SER A 102 35.37 2.47 26.81
N GLY A 103 35.40 1.59 27.81
CA GLY A 103 36.16 1.60 29.04
C GLY A 103 35.31 2.13 30.20
N PHE A 104 34.19 1.48 30.51
CA PHE A 104 33.53 1.64 31.81
C PHE A 104 33.01 0.30 32.33
N SER A 105 33.69 -0.18 33.37
CA SER A 105 33.18 -1.16 34.33
C SER A 105 32.47 -0.40 35.45
N GLY A 106 31.27 -0.82 35.79
CA GLY A 106 30.55 -0.40 36.99
C GLY A 106 29.81 -1.62 37.53
N ALA A 107 30.23 -2.08 38.71
CA ALA A 107 29.76 -3.29 39.36
C ALA A 107 28.58 -3.02 40.32
N SER A 108 27.91 -4.12 40.67
CA SER A 108 27.20 -4.39 41.93
C SER A 108 25.76 -3.89 42.10
N GLY A 109 24.87 -4.83 42.47
CA GLY A 109 23.55 -4.52 43.00
C GLY A 109 22.56 -5.68 43.00
N THR A 110 22.75 -6.63 43.91
CA THR A 110 21.79 -7.69 44.30
C THR A 110 20.42 -7.14 44.73
N SER A 111 19.33 -7.79 44.29
CA SER A 111 18.00 -7.98 44.94
C SER A 111 17.06 -8.53 43.85
N GLY A 112 16.58 -9.77 43.84
CA GLY A 112 15.87 -10.43 44.93
C GLY A 112 14.39 -10.01 44.96
N VAL A 113 13.66 -10.13 43.84
CA VAL A 113 12.19 -9.98 43.81
C VAL A 113 11.61 -11.15 43.03
N GLU A 114 10.87 -11.99 43.75
CA GLU A 114 10.03 -13.05 43.21
C GLU A 114 9.01 -12.46 42.24
N VAL A 115 9.18 -12.76 40.95
CA VAL A 115 8.16 -12.47 39.95
C VAL A 115 7.07 -13.53 40.10
N GLY A 116 5.96 -13.11 40.71
CA GLY A 116 4.72 -13.87 40.68
C GLY A 116 4.38 -14.24 39.23
N VAL A 117 4.14 -15.53 39.00
CA VAL A 117 3.65 -16.05 37.74
C VAL A 117 2.25 -15.48 37.53
N GLU A 118 2.16 -14.36 36.83
CA GLU A 118 0.91 -13.78 36.37
C GLU A 118 0.31 -14.78 35.37
N TYR A 119 -0.71 -15.49 35.83
CA TYR A 119 -1.52 -16.38 35.01
C TYR A 119 -2.22 -15.52 33.95
N PHE A 120 -1.59 -15.38 32.79
CA PHE A 120 -2.28 -14.89 31.60
C PHE A 120 -3.38 -15.90 31.26
N PRO A 121 -4.67 -15.52 31.32
CA PRO A 121 -5.72 -16.41 30.85
C PRO A 121 -5.45 -16.75 29.37
N PRO A 122 -5.81 -17.97 28.93
CA PRO A 122 -5.62 -18.36 27.54
C PRO A 122 -6.29 -17.34 26.61
N PRO A 123 -5.68 -17.01 25.45
CA PRO A 123 -6.22 -16.00 24.55
C PRO A 123 -7.66 -16.35 24.15
N PRO A 124 -8.57 -15.35 24.09
CA PRO A 124 -9.97 -15.60 23.79
C PRO A 124 -10.12 -16.27 22.43
N MET A 125 -10.65 -17.50 22.40
CA MET A 125 -10.91 -18.16 21.12
C MET A 125 -12.20 -17.59 20.53
N PHE A 126 -12.08 -16.94 19.37
CA PHE A 126 -13.26 -16.60 18.57
C PHE A 126 -13.84 -17.87 17.98
N ASN A 127 -14.89 -18.41 18.61
CA ASN A 127 -15.60 -19.54 18.03
C ASN A 127 -16.45 -19.06 16.85
N VAL A 128 -15.98 -19.32 15.62
CA VAL A 128 -16.70 -18.96 14.38
C VAL A 128 -17.61 -20.10 13.89
N ASN A 129 -17.62 -21.25 14.57
CA ASN A 129 -18.50 -22.36 14.22
C ASN A 129 -19.83 -22.30 14.98
N GLY A 130 -20.78 -21.54 14.44
CA GLY A 130 -22.18 -21.54 14.86
C GLY A 130 -23.09 -22.22 13.85
N ASN A 131 -23.10 -23.57 13.82
CA ASN A 131 -24.28 -24.32 13.39
C ASN A 131 -25.24 -24.37 14.60
N GLY A 132 -25.87 -23.23 14.90
CA GLY A 132 -26.87 -23.12 15.96
C GLY A 132 -28.27 -23.24 15.38
N ALA A 133 -28.95 -24.34 15.69
CA ALA A 133 -30.38 -24.50 15.43
C ALA A 133 -31.17 -23.40 16.16
N VAL A 134 -32.07 -22.75 15.43
CA VAL A 134 -32.93 -21.66 15.92
C VAL A 134 -34.09 -22.26 16.74
N PRO A 135 -34.32 -21.87 18.00
CA PRO A 135 -35.59 -22.17 18.65
C PRO A 135 -36.68 -21.27 18.05
N ARG A 136 -37.66 -21.89 17.40
CA ARG A 136 -38.88 -21.24 16.93
C ARG A 136 -39.77 -20.92 18.14
N PHE A 137 -39.97 -19.64 18.43
CA PHE A 137 -41.08 -19.16 19.27
C PHE A 137 -42.13 -18.50 18.38
N PRO A 138 -43.44 -18.72 18.62
CA PRO A 138 -44.51 -18.07 17.88
C PRO A 138 -44.90 -16.75 18.57
N GLY A 139 -44.90 -15.64 17.84
CA GLY A 139 -45.37 -14.36 18.36
C GLY A 139 -45.11 -13.19 17.42
N GLN A 140 -46.19 -12.73 16.80
CA GLN A 140 -46.40 -11.60 15.88
C GLN A 140 -45.40 -10.43 15.87
N CYS A 141 -45.10 -10.01 14.64
CA CYS A 141 -44.47 -8.75 14.26
C CYS A 141 -45.29 -7.54 14.76
N GLN A 142 -44.63 -6.69 15.54
CA GLN A 142 -44.86 -5.24 15.52
C GLN A 142 -43.49 -4.57 15.43
N ASP A 143 -43.33 -3.73 14.40
CA ASP A 143 -42.18 -2.87 14.17
C ASP A 143 -41.89 -2.03 15.41
N GLN A 144 -40.83 -2.38 16.14
CA GLN A 144 -40.20 -1.46 17.07
C GLN A 144 -39.06 -0.76 16.34
N HIS A 145 -39.37 0.46 15.94
CA HIS A 145 -38.47 1.52 15.54
C HIS A 145 -37.33 1.62 16.57
N LEU A 146 -36.15 1.10 16.23
CA LEU A 146 -34.93 1.38 16.98
C LEU A 146 -34.79 2.90 17.07
N SER A 147 -34.72 3.41 18.29
CA SER A 147 -34.54 4.82 18.55
C SER A 147 -33.31 5.30 17.79
N GLU A 148 -33.59 6.19 16.84
CA GLU A 148 -32.66 6.99 16.08
C GLU A 148 -31.66 7.63 17.05
N VAL A 149 -30.45 7.07 17.11
CA VAL A 149 -29.34 7.73 17.79
C VAL A 149 -29.14 9.03 17.01
N ASN A 150 -29.61 10.14 17.56
CA ASN A 150 -29.42 11.47 16.97
C ASN A 150 -27.94 11.60 16.58
N PRO A 151 -27.61 11.74 15.29
CA PRO A 151 -26.22 11.91 14.89
C PRO A 151 -25.72 13.18 15.57
N LEU A 152 -24.73 13.03 16.45
CA LEU A 152 -24.07 14.16 17.07
C LEU A 152 -23.59 15.11 15.95
N PRO A 153 -23.76 16.44 16.11
CA PRO A 153 -23.35 17.40 15.11
C PRO A 153 -21.86 17.20 14.84
N ILE A 154 -21.53 16.91 13.57
CA ILE A 154 -20.14 16.82 13.13
C ILE A 154 -19.53 18.22 13.31
N PRO A 155 -18.36 18.36 13.95
CA PRO A 155 -17.70 19.66 14.01
C PRO A 155 -17.55 20.22 12.59
N SER A 156 -17.85 21.51 12.42
CA SER A 156 -17.76 22.22 11.14
C SER A 156 -16.29 22.38 10.72
N ILE A 157 -15.64 21.26 10.39
CA ILE A 157 -14.27 21.18 9.87
C ILE A 157 -14.23 21.61 8.40
N TRP A 158 -15.38 21.54 7.72
CA TRP A 158 -15.59 22.00 6.36
C TRP A 158 -15.78 23.51 6.32
N ASP A 159 -14.75 24.28 6.72
CA ASP A 159 -14.75 25.71 6.47
C ASP A 159 -14.53 25.93 4.96
N PRO A 160 -15.50 26.45 4.20
CA PRO A 160 -15.34 26.73 2.77
C PRO A 160 -14.17 27.68 2.50
N LEU A 161 -13.80 28.49 3.50
CA LEU A 161 -12.62 29.35 3.46
C LEU A 161 -11.32 28.56 3.62
N SER A 162 -11.29 27.42 4.29
CA SER A 162 -10.09 26.56 4.30
C SER A 162 -9.85 25.88 2.94
N TRP A 163 -10.92 25.56 2.21
CA TRP A 163 -10.87 25.05 0.84
C TRP A 163 -10.53 26.12 -0.20
N SER A 164 -10.91 27.39 0.05
CA SER A 164 -10.67 28.51 -0.86
C SER A 164 -9.44 29.36 -0.51
N ASN A 165 -8.94 29.32 0.73
CA ASN A 165 -7.72 30.02 1.19
C ASN A 165 -6.50 29.10 1.44
N GLY A 166 -6.59 27.78 1.24
CA GLY A 166 -5.43 26.87 1.28
C GLY A 166 -5.55 25.84 0.16
N SER A 167 -5.10 26.06 -1.06
CA SER A 167 -3.83 26.64 -1.46
C SER A 167 -3.90 27.24 -2.88
N PRO A 168 -3.28 28.40 -3.18
CA PRO A 168 -3.31 29.03 -4.51
C PRO A 168 -2.56 28.25 -5.61
N TYR A 169 -2.18 27.00 -5.38
CA TYR A 169 -1.49 26.20 -6.36
C TYR A 169 -2.46 25.67 -7.40
N ALA A 170 -2.54 26.40 -8.51
CA ALA A 170 -2.59 25.78 -9.81
C ALA A 170 -1.57 24.63 -9.85
N ALA A 171 -2.03 23.40 -9.65
CA ALA A 171 -1.25 22.16 -9.69
C ALA A 171 -0.52 21.93 -11.03
N ALA A 172 -0.70 22.84 -12.00
CA ALA A 172 -0.02 22.82 -13.29
C ALA A 172 1.49 23.15 -13.21
N TYR A 173 2.04 23.63 -12.07
CA TYR A 173 3.44 24.08 -11.99
C TYR A 173 4.24 23.66 -10.75
N LEU A 174 3.68 22.83 -9.85
CA LEU A 174 4.48 22.36 -8.72
C LEU A 174 5.42 21.24 -9.16
N ASP A 175 6.68 21.35 -8.74
CA ASP A 175 7.66 20.28 -8.87
C ASP A 175 7.09 18.99 -8.25
N PRO A 176 7.06 17.86 -9.00
CA PRO A 176 6.53 16.59 -8.52
C PRO A 176 7.09 16.15 -7.16
N THR A 177 8.37 16.49 -6.90
CA THR A 177 9.05 16.13 -5.65
C THR A 177 8.41 16.86 -4.45
N THR A 178 8.09 18.14 -4.62
CA THR A 178 7.43 18.96 -3.59
C THR A 178 6.02 18.43 -3.28
N CYS A 179 5.21 18.10 -4.29
CA CYS A 179 3.89 17.51 -4.08
C CYS A 179 3.96 16.17 -3.33
N ILE A 180 4.90 15.30 -3.73
CA ILE A 180 5.10 14.00 -3.07
C ILE A 180 5.52 14.17 -1.62
N ALA A 181 6.39 15.14 -1.30
CA ALA A 181 6.78 15.45 0.07
C ALA A 181 5.60 15.95 0.92
N GLU A 182 4.74 16.79 0.35
CA GLU A 182 3.52 17.26 1.02
C GLU A 182 2.56 16.11 1.33
N PHE A 183 2.26 15.26 0.34
CA PHE A 183 1.40 14.08 0.57
C PHE A 183 2.02 13.10 1.56
N SER A 184 3.34 12.95 1.55
CA SER A 184 4.06 12.13 2.54
C SER A 184 3.82 12.66 3.96
N SER A 185 3.92 13.97 4.16
CA SER A 185 3.67 14.61 5.45
C SER A 185 2.23 14.39 5.91
N ARG A 186 1.26 14.65 5.05
CA ARG A 186 -0.17 14.52 5.39
C ARG A 186 -0.59 13.07 5.64
N LEU A 187 -0.07 12.11 4.88
CA LEU A 187 -0.31 10.68 5.15
C LEU A 187 0.27 10.28 6.51
N ARG A 188 1.49 10.74 6.84
CA ARG A 188 2.11 10.46 8.14
C ARG A 188 1.27 11.01 9.30
N GLU A 189 0.79 12.25 9.18
CA GLU A 189 -0.07 12.88 10.17
C GLU A 189 -1.39 12.11 10.34
N LEU A 190 -2.04 11.74 9.23
CA LEU A 190 -3.25 10.92 9.23
C LEU A 190 -3.02 9.60 9.96
N TRP A 191 -1.94 8.88 9.64
CA TRP A 191 -1.59 7.62 10.31
C TRP A 191 -1.32 7.81 11.80
N THR A 192 -0.67 8.90 12.18
CA THR A 192 -0.42 9.25 13.58
C THR A 192 -1.74 9.45 14.33
N LYS A 193 -2.72 10.14 13.73
CA LYS A 193 -4.05 10.33 14.32
C LYS A 193 -4.79 9.01 14.50
N THR A 194 -4.71 8.08 13.54
CA THR A 194 -5.34 6.76 13.68
C THR A 194 -4.72 5.91 14.79
N GLU A 195 -3.40 6.01 14.98
CA GLU A 195 -2.70 5.33 16.07
C GLU A 195 -3.09 5.94 17.42
N LEU A 196 -3.07 7.27 17.53
CA LEU A 196 -3.49 7.99 18.73
C LEU A 196 -4.94 7.67 19.11
N PHE A 197 -5.84 7.59 18.11
CA PHE A 197 -7.21 7.17 18.34
C PHE A 197 -7.28 5.79 19.01
N GLY A 198 -6.53 4.82 18.47
CA GLY A 198 -6.46 3.48 19.05
C GLY A 198 -5.94 3.50 20.49
N GLN A 199 -4.92 4.32 20.76
CA GLN A 199 -4.29 4.45 22.08
C GLN A 199 -5.25 5.04 23.12
N VAL A 200 -5.93 6.14 22.77
CA VAL A 200 -6.79 6.90 23.68
C VAL A 200 -8.12 6.20 23.90
N HIS A 201 -8.74 5.68 22.83
CA HIS A 201 -10.15 5.26 22.87
C HIS A 201 -10.36 3.76 22.90
N ALA A 202 -9.36 2.95 22.55
CA ALA A 202 -9.55 1.52 22.34
C ALA A 202 -8.50 0.64 23.04
N ASN A 203 -7.56 1.19 23.83
CA ASN A 203 -6.41 0.43 24.31
C ASN A 203 -6.59 -0.33 25.63
N VAL A 204 -7.83 -0.58 26.05
CA VAL A 204 -8.13 -1.42 27.22
C VAL A 204 -8.71 -2.75 26.73
N PRO A 205 -7.91 -3.84 26.73
CA PRO A 205 -8.41 -5.17 26.38
C PRO A 205 -9.53 -5.60 27.30
N SER A 206 -10.54 -6.26 26.75
CA SER A 206 -11.61 -6.84 27.54
C SER A 206 -12.10 -8.10 26.86
N ILE A 207 -11.68 -9.25 27.40
CA ILE A 207 -12.09 -10.57 26.92
C ILE A 207 -13.61 -10.66 26.82
N TYR A 208 -14.33 -10.14 27.82
CA TYR A 208 -15.78 -10.10 27.84
C TYR A 208 -16.36 -9.22 26.71
N LYS A 209 -15.92 -7.96 26.56
CA LYS A 209 -16.43 -7.10 25.47
C LYS A 209 -16.09 -7.69 24.10
N ASP A 210 -14.84 -8.15 23.91
CA ASP A 210 -14.34 -8.69 22.66
C ASP A 210 -15.06 -9.99 22.25
N SER A 211 -15.37 -10.88 23.21
CA SER A 211 -16.12 -12.11 22.94
C SER A 211 -17.58 -11.84 22.56
N HIS A 212 -18.15 -10.71 22.98
CA HIS A 212 -19.52 -10.30 22.70
C HIS A 212 -19.64 -9.34 21.51
N LEU A 213 -18.55 -9.03 20.81
CA LEU A 213 -18.61 -8.25 19.56
C LEU A 213 -19.51 -8.95 18.54
N ASP A 214 -20.27 -8.15 17.80
CA ASP A 214 -21.09 -8.62 16.71
C ASP A 214 -20.27 -9.37 15.66
N LYS A 215 -20.91 -10.34 15.01
CA LYS A 215 -20.27 -11.17 13.97
C LYS A 215 -19.61 -10.32 12.89
N ARG A 216 -20.28 -9.25 12.44
CA ARG A 216 -19.76 -8.31 11.43
C ARG A 216 -18.45 -7.64 11.86
N VAL A 217 -18.36 -7.21 13.11
CA VAL A 217 -17.16 -6.56 13.66
C VAL A 217 -16.01 -7.58 13.74
N LYS A 218 -16.28 -8.79 14.24
CA LYS A 218 -15.29 -9.87 14.29
C LYS A 218 -14.77 -10.25 12.91
N GLU A 219 -15.65 -10.41 11.93
CA GLU A 219 -15.28 -10.72 10.55
C GLU A 219 -14.42 -9.61 9.94
N TYR A 220 -14.76 -8.35 10.21
CA TYR A 220 -13.97 -7.20 9.78
C TYR A 220 -12.57 -7.20 10.41
N ILE A 221 -12.46 -7.38 11.72
CA ILE A 221 -11.17 -7.43 12.41
C ILE A 221 -10.32 -8.61 11.94
N MET A 222 -10.93 -9.76 11.69
CA MET A 222 -10.26 -10.92 11.12
C MET A 222 -9.86 -10.74 9.66
N SER A 223 -10.50 -9.86 8.88
CA SER A 223 -10.13 -9.62 7.49
C SER A 223 -8.96 -8.64 7.36
N VAL A 224 -8.85 -7.68 8.28
CA VAL A 224 -7.72 -6.74 8.33
C VAL A 224 -6.50 -7.32 9.03
N SER A 225 -6.63 -8.41 9.78
CA SER A 225 -5.52 -9.12 10.42
C SER A 225 -5.43 -10.58 9.94
N ASP A 226 -4.51 -11.37 10.47
CA ASP A 226 -4.57 -12.82 10.32
C ASP A 226 -5.62 -13.38 11.29
N ARG A 227 -6.49 -14.27 10.80
CA ARG A 227 -7.56 -14.93 11.58
C ARG A 227 -7.02 -15.59 12.86
N GLN A 228 -5.78 -16.10 12.81
CA GLN A 228 -5.13 -16.72 13.96
C GLN A 228 -4.55 -15.69 14.94
N GLY A 229 -4.14 -14.51 14.46
CA GLY A 229 -3.47 -13.48 15.25
C GLY A 229 -4.41 -12.45 15.90
N ALA A 230 -5.60 -12.22 15.35
CA ALA A 230 -6.53 -11.16 15.76
C ALA A 230 -6.81 -11.14 17.27
N SER A 231 -7.11 -12.30 17.85
CA SER A 231 -7.40 -12.45 19.29
C SER A 231 -6.20 -12.08 20.15
N SER A 232 -5.01 -12.58 19.80
CA SER A 232 -3.78 -12.27 20.53
C SER A 232 -3.44 -10.78 20.51
N LEU A 233 -3.75 -10.12 19.39
CA LEU A 233 -3.49 -8.69 19.21
C LEU A 233 -4.48 -7.84 20.01
N LEU A 234 -5.77 -8.20 20.02
CA LEU A 234 -6.81 -7.52 20.82
C LEU A 234 -6.62 -7.71 22.32
N GLY A 235 -6.10 -8.87 22.73
CA GLY A 235 -5.93 -9.25 24.14
C GLY A 235 -4.77 -8.56 24.85
N SER A 236 -3.89 -7.86 24.14
CA SER A 236 -2.73 -7.17 24.74
C SER A 236 -2.81 -5.65 24.55
N PRO A 237 -2.66 -4.84 25.62
CA PRO A 237 -2.63 -3.38 25.49
C PRO A 237 -1.46 -2.86 24.66
N ALA A 238 -0.41 -3.66 24.47
CA ALA A 238 0.73 -3.25 23.65
C ALA A 238 0.46 -3.35 22.15
N THR A 239 -0.55 -4.13 21.74
CA THR A 239 -0.87 -4.39 20.32
C THR A 239 -2.30 -4.06 19.93
N ARG A 240 -3.20 -3.89 20.89
CA ARG A 240 -4.63 -3.64 20.64
C ARG A 240 -4.83 -2.36 19.86
N PHE A 241 -4.22 -1.26 20.31
CA PHE A 241 -4.33 0.03 19.61
C PHE A 241 -3.80 -0.03 18.17
N PHE A 242 -2.71 -0.77 17.91
CA PHE A 242 -2.20 -0.97 16.55
C PHE A 242 -3.17 -1.75 15.66
N LEU A 243 -3.87 -2.75 16.20
CA LEU A 243 -4.89 -3.47 15.45
C LEU A 243 -6.11 -2.58 15.14
N VAL A 244 -6.54 -1.75 16.09
CA VAL A 244 -7.62 -0.77 15.87
C VAL A 244 -7.21 0.28 14.85
N ALA A 245 -5.99 0.81 14.96
CA ALA A 245 -5.43 1.74 13.98
C ALA A 245 -5.36 1.11 12.59
N LYS A 246 -4.89 -0.15 12.47
CA LYS A 246 -4.93 -0.90 11.22
C LYS A 246 -6.34 -1.03 10.66
N ALA A 247 -7.31 -1.36 11.51
CA ALA A 247 -8.71 -1.49 11.10
C ALA A 247 -9.27 -0.17 10.56
N ILE A 248 -8.91 0.97 11.17
CA ILE A 248 -9.25 2.28 10.62
C ILE A 248 -8.53 2.51 9.28
N ASN A 249 -7.22 2.30 9.22
CA ASN A 249 -6.41 2.52 8.01
C ASN A 249 -6.88 1.67 6.84
N ALA A 250 -7.26 0.41 7.07
CA ALA A 250 -7.78 -0.48 6.04
C ALA A 250 -9.08 0.07 5.45
N PHE A 251 -10.00 0.56 6.29
CA PHE A 251 -11.21 1.22 5.81
C PHE A 251 -10.87 2.50 5.02
N LEU A 252 -9.98 3.34 5.54
CA LEU A 252 -9.57 4.56 4.85
C LEU A 252 -9.00 4.24 3.46
N VAL A 253 -8.12 3.25 3.34
CA VAL A 253 -7.55 2.84 2.04
C VAL A 253 -8.60 2.21 1.11
N HIS A 254 -9.54 1.44 1.64
CA HIS A 254 -10.51 0.70 0.83
C HIS A 254 -11.77 1.50 0.47
N ASP A 255 -12.15 2.51 1.24
CA ASP A 255 -13.41 3.22 1.03
C ASP A 255 -13.18 4.72 0.77
N VAL A 256 -12.14 5.32 1.36
CA VAL A 256 -11.95 6.78 1.40
C VAL A 256 -10.86 7.27 0.43
N LEU A 257 -9.62 6.77 0.54
CA LEU A 257 -8.43 7.17 -0.22
C LEU A 257 -8.42 6.62 -1.65
N LYS A 258 -9.55 6.76 -2.35
CA LYS A 258 -9.76 6.30 -3.72
C LYS A 258 -10.31 7.44 -4.58
N VAL A 259 -10.01 7.37 -5.87
CA VAL A 259 -10.61 8.27 -6.89
C VAL A 259 -12.15 8.22 -6.88
N THR A 260 -12.75 7.17 -6.32
CA THR A 260 -14.21 7.05 -6.15
C THR A 260 -14.78 7.96 -5.05
N ILE A 261 -13.96 8.78 -4.40
CA ILE A 261 -14.44 9.78 -3.42
C ILE A 261 -15.38 10.82 -4.05
N ILE A 262 -15.28 11.07 -5.36
CA ILE A 262 -16.24 11.92 -6.09
C ILE A 262 -17.44 11.16 -6.67
N LYS A 263 -17.46 9.83 -6.55
CA LYS A 263 -18.51 8.99 -7.13
C LYS A 263 -19.88 9.32 -6.54
N GLY A 264 -20.88 9.50 -7.40
CA GLY A 264 -22.26 9.82 -7.06
C GLY A 264 -22.58 11.31 -7.09
N PHE A 265 -21.59 12.19 -7.26
CA PHE A 265 -21.83 13.63 -7.38
C PHE A 265 -22.37 14.01 -8.76
N ASP A 266 -21.76 13.48 -9.82
CA ASP A 266 -22.10 13.77 -11.21
C ASP A 266 -22.06 12.48 -12.03
N ALA A 267 -23.24 12.06 -12.53
CA ALA A 267 -23.37 10.79 -13.24
C ALA A 267 -22.57 10.73 -14.55
N GLN A 268 -22.39 11.87 -15.24
CA GLN A 268 -21.60 11.93 -16.46
C GLN A 268 -20.12 11.77 -16.16
N ALA A 269 -19.61 12.49 -15.14
CA ALA A 269 -18.24 12.33 -14.70
C ALA A 269 -17.94 10.92 -14.20
N ASP A 270 -18.89 10.28 -13.51
CA ASP A 270 -18.78 8.89 -13.06
C ASP A 270 -18.63 7.92 -14.25
N MET A 271 -19.42 8.10 -15.31
CA MET A 271 -19.32 7.29 -16.52
C MET A 271 -17.97 7.50 -17.22
N GLU A 272 -17.53 8.74 -17.36
CA GLU A 272 -16.26 9.07 -18.02
C GLU A 272 -15.05 8.53 -17.26
N ILE A 273 -14.97 8.78 -15.95
CA ILE A 273 -13.90 8.26 -15.10
C ILE A 273 -13.96 6.73 -15.07
N GLY A 274 -15.15 6.14 -14.98
CA GLY A 274 -15.34 4.70 -15.09
C GLY A 274 -14.83 4.14 -16.43
N GLY A 275 -15.06 4.86 -17.53
CA GLY A 275 -14.57 4.53 -18.86
C GLY A 275 -13.04 4.57 -18.95
N ILE A 276 -12.42 5.65 -18.44
CA ILE A 276 -10.96 5.79 -18.41
C ILE A 276 -10.33 4.67 -17.58
N LYS A 277 -10.86 4.39 -16.38
CA LYS A 277 -10.35 3.31 -15.51
C LYS A 277 -10.44 1.93 -16.15
N LYS A 278 -11.46 1.66 -16.96
CA LYS A 278 -11.59 0.40 -17.70
C LYS A 278 -10.54 0.22 -18.78
N GLN A 279 -9.91 1.30 -19.25
CA GLN A 279 -8.86 1.28 -20.28
C GLN A 279 -7.44 1.34 -19.67
N LEU A 280 -7.33 1.59 -18.36
CA LEU A 280 -6.09 1.55 -17.60
C LEU A 280 -5.78 0.11 -17.17
N PHE A 281 -5.17 -0.65 -18.07
CA PHE A 281 -4.68 -2.00 -17.82
C PHE A 281 -3.22 -1.98 -17.35
N PRO A 282 -2.69 -3.04 -16.72
CA PRO A 282 -1.28 -3.11 -16.33
C PRO A 282 -0.29 -2.92 -17.51
N ASP A 283 -0.69 -3.27 -18.73
CA ASP A 283 0.08 -3.19 -19.97
C ASP A 283 -0.13 -1.90 -20.77
N THR A 284 -1.00 -0.98 -20.31
CA THR A 284 -1.20 0.32 -20.97
C THR A 284 0.14 1.08 -21.05
N PRO A 285 0.60 1.48 -22.26
CA PRO A 285 1.84 2.23 -22.45
C PRO A 285 1.88 3.51 -21.62
N THR A 286 3.05 3.85 -21.06
CA THR A 286 3.24 5.00 -20.15
C THR A 286 2.67 6.32 -20.70
N PRO A 287 2.90 6.71 -21.98
CA PRO A 287 2.34 7.95 -22.50
C PRO A 287 0.81 7.97 -22.53
N ILE A 288 0.18 6.83 -22.87
CA ILE A 288 -1.29 6.69 -22.89
C ILE A 288 -1.83 6.74 -21.47
N ARG A 289 -1.16 6.04 -20.53
CA ARG A 289 -1.50 6.05 -19.10
C ARG A 289 -1.45 7.48 -18.55
N HIS A 290 -0.43 8.25 -18.89
CA HIS A 290 -0.30 9.64 -18.46
C HIS A 290 -1.46 10.51 -18.94
N ILE A 291 -1.83 10.44 -20.23
CA ILE A 291 -2.96 11.18 -20.80
C ILE A 291 -4.27 10.78 -20.09
N MET A 292 -4.48 9.49 -19.83
CA MET A 292 -5.65 9.01 -19.10
C MET A 292 -5.72 9.54 -17.67
N ILE A 293 -4.59 9.57 -16.96
CA ILE A 293 -4.51 10.12 -15.60
C ILE A 293 -4.79 11.63 -15.62
N ILE A 294 -4.18 12.40 -16.53
CA ILE A 294 -4.48 13.83 -16.71
C ILE A 294 -5.98 14.03 -16.94
N ALA A 295 -6.60 13.24 -17.82
CA ALA A 295 -8.02 13.36 -18.09
C ALA A 295 -8.88 13.14 -16.83
N MET A 296 -8.57 12.14 -16.00
CA MET A 296 -9.26 11.94 -14.71
C MET A 296 -9.04 13.13 -13.77
N THR A 297 -7.80 13.60 -13.63
CA THR A 297 -7.44 14.74 -12.79
C THR A 297 -8.19 16.01 -13.19
N THR A 298 -8.23 16.35 -14.49
CA THR A 298 -8.96 17.51 -15.00
C THR A 298 -10.46 17.41 -14.70
N LYS A 299 -11.04 16.20 -14.78
CA LYS A 299 -12.45 15.99 -14.42
C LYS A 299 -12.70 16.24 -12.95
N ILE A 300 -11.84 15.71 -12.07
CA ILE A 300 -11.93 15.95 -10.61
C ILE A 300 -11.83 17.44 -10.30
N GLN A 301 -10.85 18.14 -10.87
CA GLN A 301 -10.68 19.58 -10.69
C GLN A 301 -11.91 20.37 -11.14
N THR A 302 -12.54 19.99 -12.27
CA THR A 302 -13.78 20.61 -12.75
C THR A 302 -14.96 20.37 -11.81
N LEU A 303 -15.05 19.19 -11.17
CA LEU A 303 -16.11 18.92 -10.20
C LEU A 303 -15.94 19.75 -8.93
N LYS A 304 -14.70 19.99 -8.48
CA LYS A 304 -14.42 20.82 -7.29
C LYS A 304 -14.97 22.24 -7.40
N THR A 305 -15.15 22.76 -8.62
CA THR A 305 -15.67 24.12 -8.85
C THR A 305 -17.20 24.17 -8.99
N LYS A 306 -17.90 23.02 -8.99
CA LYS A 306 -19.38 23.00 -9.11
C LYS A 306 -20.04 23.40 -7.79
N SER A 307 -21.18 24.07 -7.88
CA SER A 307 -22.05 24.32 -6.73
C SER A 307 -22.46 23.01 -6.06
N ASN A 308 -22.68 23.02 -4.75
CA ASN A 308 -23.08 21.86 -3.93
C ASN A 308 -22.02 20.75 -3.80
N PHE A 309 -20.83 20.90 -4.39
CA PHE A 309 -19.76 19.90 -4.24
C PHE A 309 -19.32 19.78 -2.77
N ILE A 310 -19.29 20.89 -2.04
CA ILE A 310 -18.99 20.92 -0.60
C ILE A 310 -20.03 20.11 0.18
N ASP A 311 -21.33 20.40 -0.03
CA ASP A 311 -22.42 19.70 0.66
C ASP A 311 -22.42 18.19 0.36
N PHE A 312 -22.11 17.82 -0.89
CA PHE A 312 -21.90 16.44 -1.28
C PHE A 312 -20.75 15.79 -0.50
N CYS A 313 -19.59 16.45 -0.42
CA CYS A 313 -18.45 15.93 0.33
C CYS A 313 -18.81 15.74 1.80
N GLN A 314 -19.44 16.74 2.42
CA GLN A 314 -19.90 16.67 3.81
C GLN A 314 -20.84 15.47 4.04
N GLN A 315 -21.83 15.26 3.17
CA GLN A 315 -22.73 14.10 3.25
C GLN A 315 -21.94 12.79 3.16
N LYS A 316 -21.00 12.71 2.22
CA LYS A 316 -20.18 11.52 2.01
C LYS A 316 -19.28 11.20 3.21
N THR A 317 -18.73 12.23 3.86
CA THR A 317 -18.01 12.10 5.13
C THR A 317 -18.89 11.48 6.19
N ARG A 318 -20.14 11.92 6.34
CA ARG A 318 -21.06 11.36 7.33
C ARG A 318 -21.33 9.89 7.05
N ASP A 319 -21.54 9.55 5.78
CA ASP A 319 -21.81 8.17 5.37
C ASP A 319 -20.60 7.26 5.66
N HIS A 320 -19.38 7.70 5.34
CA HIS A 320 -18.15 6.97 5.65
C HIS A 320 -17.92 6.88 7.16
N MET A 321 -18.10 7.98 7.90
CA MET A 321 -17.97 8.01 9.34
C MET A 321 -18.95 7.05 10.02
N GLN A 322 -20.22 7.06 9.61
CA GLN A 322 -21.22 6.12 10.09
C GLN A 322 -20.79 4.68 9.81
N LYS A 323 -20.42 4.35 8.57
CA LYS A 323 -19.98 2.98 8.21
C LYS A 323 -18.79 2.53 9.05
N LEU A 324 -17.79 3.38 9.24
CA LEU A 324 -16.61 3.09 10.03
C LEU A 324 -16.94 2.95 11.51
N TRP A 325 -17.81 3.81 12.05
CA TRP A 325 -18.23 3.74 13.45
C TRP A 325 -18.93 2.43 13.79
N HIS A 326 -19.76 1.89 12.89
CA HIS A 326 -20.37 0.57 13.10
C HIS A 326 -19.34 -0.58 13.20
N LEU A 327 -18.12 -0.37 12.71
CA LEU A 327 -17.04 -1.36 12.77
C LEU A 327 -16.11 -1.12 13.96
N ILE A 328 -15.81 0.15 14.27
CA ILE A 328 -14.79 0.55 15.26
C ILE A 328 -15.39 0.95 16.60
N GLY A 329 -16.57 1.56 16.61
CA GLY A 329 -17.27 1.99 17.82
C GLY A 329 -17.38 0.90 18.89
N PRO A 330 -17.75 -0.36 18.55
CA PRO A 330 -17.82 -1.44 19.53
C PRO A 330 -16.47 -1.83 20.18
N LEU A 331 -15.34 -1.41 19.61
CA LEU A 331 -13.99 -1.67 20.15
C LEU A 331 -13.53 -0.58 21.11
N THR A 332 -14.23 0.55 21.18
CA THR A 332 -13.89 1.63 22.10
C THR A 332 -14.28 1.27 23.53
N THR A 333 -13.52 1.80 24.48
CA THR A 333 -13.62 1.40 25.88
C THR A 333 -14.63 2.21 26.67
N ILE A 334 -15.20 3.25 26.04
CA ILE A 334 -15.92 4.32 26.75
C ILE A 334 -17.42 4.05 26.78
N ASP A 335 -18.00 4.11 27.98
CA ASP A 335 -19.41 3.81 28.19
C ASP A 335 -20.33 4.94 27.66
N PRO A 336 -21.60 4.61 27.30
CA PRO A 336 -22.44 5.44 26.45
C PRO A 336 -22.87 6.84 26.92
N PRO A 337 -22.94 7.23 28.21
CA PRO A 337 -23.63 8.48 28.53
C PRO A 337 -22.84 9.77 28.24
N THR A 338 -21.51 9.75 28.16
CA THR A 338 -20.72 11.01 27.96
C THR A 338 -19.48 10.88 27.09
N GLY A 339 -18.86 9.70 27.00
CA GLY A 339 -17.51 9.62 26.42
C GLY A 339 -17.40 9.07 24.99
N ASN A 340 -18.48 8.52 24.43
CA ASN A 340 -18.52 8.20 22.99
C ASN A 340 -18.44 9.45 22.09
N SER A 341 -18.76 10.62 22.63
CA SER A 341 -18.73 11.88 21.89
C SER A 341 -17.33 12.25 21.40
N GLN A 342 -16.29 12.06 22.23
CA GLN A 342 -14.91 12.41 21.84
C GLN A 342 -14.34 11.43 20.82
N ALA A 343 -14.53 10.12 21.04
CA ALA A 343 -14.10 9.12 20.07
C ALA A 343 -14.80 9.34 18.70
N TRP A 344 -16.10 9.63 18.71
CA TRP A 344 -16.81 9.99 17.48
C TRP A 344 -16.19 11.22 16.80
N THR A 345 -15.91 12.27 17.58
CA THR A 345 -15.32 13.52 17.09
C THR A 345 -13.95 13.31 16.46
N ASP A 346 -13.06 12.60 17.16
CA ASP A 346 -11.70 12.33 16.69
C ASP A 346 -11.71 11.46 15.43
N LEU A 347 -12.56 10.44 15.40
CA LEU A 347 -12.71 9.58 14.22
C LEU A 347 -13.31 10.33 13.03
N SER A 348 -14.26 11.24 13.29
CA SER A 348 -14.82 12.12 12.25
C SER A 348 -13.77 13.06 11.69
N ALA A 349 -12.85 13.59 12.51
CA ALA A 349 -11.73 14.40 12.06
C ALA A 349 -10.79 13.59 11.15
N ILE A 350 -10.46 12.35 11.55
CA ILE A 350 -9.65 11.42 10.75
C ILE A 350 -10.29 11.16 9.37
N VAL A 351 -11.59 10.85 9.32
CA VAL A 351 -12.30 10.58 8.06
C VAL A 351 -12.33 11.83 7.18
N SER A 352 -12.62 13.00 7.76
CA SER A 352 -12.65 14.28 7.03
C SER A 352 -11.29 14.60 6.41
N GLU A 353 -10.21 14.43 7.16
CA GLU A 353 -8.85 14.64 6.68
C GLU A 353 -8.45 13.65 5.58
N ALA A 354 -8.82 12.37 5.74
CA ALA A 354 -8.57 11.35 4.72
C ALA A 354 -9.31 11.65 3.40
N GLU A 355 -10.55 12.13 3.48
CA GLU A 355 -11.30 12.54 2.29
C GLU A 355 -10.66 13.74 1.58
N MET A 356 -10.25 14.74 2.36
CA MET A 356 -9.52 15.89 1.82
C MET A 356 -8.22 15.50 1.15
N LEU A 357 -7.45 14.65 1.83
CA LEU A 357 -6.21 14.12 1.28
C LEU A 357 -6.44 13.32 0.00
N ALA A 358 -7.50 12.50 -0.06
CA ALA A 358 -7.88 11.79 -1.28
C ALA A 358 -8.18 12.77 -2.42
N LEU A 359 -9.00 13.79 -2.17
CA LEU A 359 -9.35 14.79 -3.17
C LEU A 359 -8.11 15.49 -3.72
N ASP A 360 -7.15 15.87 -2.87
CA ASP A 360 -5.93 16.55 -3.30
C ASP A 360 -4.98 15.61 -4.03
N MET A 361 -4.78 14.39 -3.53
CA MET A 361 -3.98 13.36 -4.21
C MET A 361 -4.51 13.08 -5.62
N TYR A 362 -5.81 12.86 -5.80
CA TYR A 362 -6.36 12.60 -7.13
C TYR A 362 -6.59 13.87 -7.97
N SER A 363 -6.32 15.06 -7.42
CA SER A 363 -6.27 16.33 -8.16
C SER A 363 -4.92 16.62 -8.80
N VAL A 364 -3.95 15.71 -8.68
CA VAL A 364 -2.66 15.76 -9.39
C VAL A 364 -2.46 14.51 -10.25
N PRO A 365 -1.65 14.57 -11.33
CA PRO A 365 -1.58 13.50 -12.32
C PRO A 365 -0.65 12.34 -11.91
N PHE A 366 -0.75 11.87 -10.67
CA PHE A 366 -0.03 10.69 -10.18
C PHE A 366 -0.94 9.45 -10.13
N GLU A 367 -0.33 8.29 -10.37
CA GLU A 367 -0.97 7.00 -10.10
C GLU A 367 -0.54 6.52 -8.70
N TYR A 368 -1.52 6.31 -7.81
CA TYR A 368 -1.27 5.87 -6.45
C TYR A 368 -1.55 4.38 -6.26
N ARG A 369 -0.69 3.73 -5.47
CA ARG A 369 -0.87 2.34 -5.03
C ARG A 369 -0.61 2.25 -3.53
N SER A 370 -1.56 1.71 -2.80
CA SER A 370 -1.49 1.54 -1.34
C SER A 370 -1.59 0.06 -1.01
N GLU A 371 -0.57 -0.48 -0.33
CA GLU A 371 -0.49 -1.91 -0.01
C GLU A 371 -0.06 -2.11 1.43
N PHE A 372 -0.82 -2.90 2.17
CA PHE A 372 -0.42 -3.28 3.52
C PHE A 372 0.63 -4.38 3.46
N PRO A 373 1.74 -4.27 4.21
CA PRO A 373 2.65 -5.38 4.41
C PRO A 373 1.90 -6.62 4.92
N ALA A 374 2.10 -7.73 4.23
CA ALA A 374 1.39 -8.97 4.51
C ALA A 374 1.94 -9.65 5.77
N VAL A 375 1.10 -10.41 6.46
CA VAL A 375 1.55 -11.20 7.60
C VAL A 375 2.54 -12.26 7.10
N ASN A 376 3.67 -12.39 7.78
CA ASN A 376 4.82 -13.22 7.41
C ASN A 376 5.66 -12.70 6.24
N GLU A 377 5.40 -11.50 5.73
CA GLU A 377 6.31 -10.85 4.79
C GLU A 377 7.66 -10.58 5.47
N ALA A 378 8.76 -10.70 4.72
CA ALA A 378 10.08 -10.35 5.23
C ALA A 378 10.14 -8.84 5.50
N PHE A 379 10.76 -8.43 6.60
CA PHE A 379 10.93 -7.02 6.90
C PHE A 379 11.86 -6.35 5.88
N ASP A 380 11.37 -5.32 5.20
CA ASP A 380 12.15 -4.51 4.25
C ASP A 380 12.28 -3.07 4.77
N PRO A 381 13.46 -2.65 5.27
CA PRO A 381 13.65 -1.31 5.82
C PRO A 381 13.59 -0.21 4.75
N ALA A 382 13.62 -0.55 3.45
CA ALA A 382 13.42 0.44 2.39
C ALA A 382 11.96 0.90 2.25
N THR A 383 11.01 0.08 2.72
CA THR A 383 9.57 0.35 2.56
C THR A 383 8.77 0.26 3.85
N MET A 384 9.37 -0.25 4.93
CA MET A 384 8.72 -0.51 6.21
C MET A 384 9.45 0.13 7.39
N VAL A 385 8.69 0.51 8.42
CA VAL A 385 9.19 1.02 9.70
C VAL A 385 8.70 0.11 10.81
N ASN A 386 9.61 -0.38 11.64
CA ASN A 386 9.23 -1.18 12.80
C ASN A 386 8.65 -0.30 13.91
N SER A 387 7.42 -0.61 14.33
CA SER A 387 6.71 0.05 15.43
C SER A 387 6.58 -0.85 16.67
N ASP A 388 7.14 -2.06 16.64
CA ASP A 388 7.12 -2.97 17.78
C ASP A 388 8.15 -2.54 18.84
N ALA A 389 7.67 -2.15 20.03
CA ALA A 389 8.53 -1.72 21.13
C ALA A 389 9.41 -2.85 21.70
N PHE A 390 9.06 -4.12 21.47
CA PHE A 390 9.79 -5.28 22.00
C PHE A 390 10.83 -5.82 21.03
N VAL A 391 10.67 -5.56 19.74
CA VAL A 391 11.66 -5.92 18.71
C VAL A 391 12.50 -4.68 18.44
N THR A 392 13.66 -4.58 19.08
CA THR A 392 14.57 -3.44 18.90
C THR A 392 15.83 -3.87 18.14
N GLY A 393 16.42 -2.95 17.39
CA GLY A 393 17.62 -3.22 16.60
C GLY A 393 17.74 -2.26 15.43
N ASP A 394 18.93 -2.21 14.85
CA ASP A 394 19.15 -1.48 13.60
C ASP A 394 18.28 -2.11 12.48
N PRO A 395 17.56 -1.31 11.66
CA PRO A 395 16.67 -1.84 10.64
C PRO A 395 17.34 -2.79 9.64
N VAL A 396 18.62 -2.57 9.32
CA VAL A 396 19.38 -3.44 8.41
C VAL A 396 19.69 -4.78 9.08
N VAL A 397 20.01 -4.76 10.38
CA VAL A 397 20.22 -5.99 11.17
C VAL A 397 18.92 -6.79 11.30
N LEU A 398 17.79 -6.12 11.56
CA LEU A 398 16.48 -6.77 11.64
C LEU A 398 16.11 -7.44 10.30
N ALA A 399 16.38 -6.78 9.18
CA ALA A 399 16.17 -7.36 7.84
C ALA A 399 17.00 -8.63 7.61
N GLY A 400 18.23 -8.68 8.13
CA GLY A 400 19.10 -9.86 8.06
C GLY A 400 18.76 -10.98 9.04
N SER A 401 17.94 -10.72 10.06
CA SER A 401 17.68 -11.63 11.19
C SER A 401 16.41 -12.49 11.03
N ASP A 402 15.95 -12.69 9.79
CA ASP A 402 14.68 -13.35 9.47
C ASP A 402 13.46 -12.76 10.20
N CYS A 403 13.50 -11.47 10.55
CA CYS A 403 12.35 -10.77 11.14
C CYS A 403 11.22 -10.71 10.11
N ARG A 404 10.01 -11.05 10.55
CA ARG A 404 8.83 -11.04 9.68
C ARG A 404 7.73 -10.16 10.24
N VAL A 405 6.92 -9.63 9.34
CA VAL A 405 5.77 -8.81 9.67
C VAL A 405 4.75 -9.68 10.44
N ARG A 406 4.45 -9.27 11.66
CA ARG A 406 3.34 -9.79 12.48
C ARG A 406 2.04 -9.04 12.14
N LEU A 407 2.13 -7.73 11.91
CA LEU A 407 0.99 -6.87 11.56
C LEU A 407 1.46 -5.66 10.74
N GLY A 408 1.03 -5.51 9.49
CA GLY A 408 1.17 -4.24 8.77
C GLY A 408 0.11 -3.23 9.22
N VAL A 409 0.47 -2.22 10.01
CA VAL A 409 -0.43 -1.23 10.63
C VAL A 409 -0.86 -0.16 9.64
N THR A 410 0.06 0.35 8.83
CA THR A 410 -0.21 1.34 7.78
C THR A 410 0.23 0.78 6.43
N PRO A 411 -0.34 1.27 5.31
CA PRO A 411 0.07 0.83 3.99
C PRO A 411 1.41 1.46 3.58
N VAL A 412 2.16 0.75 2.73
CA VAL A 412 3.16 1.37 1.86
C VAL A 412 2.40 2.08 0.73
N VAL A 413 2.54 3.40 0.64
CA VAL A 413 1.91 4.21 -0.41
C VAL A 413 2.98 4.60 -1.42
N ARG A 414 2.74 4.27 -2.69
CA ARG A 414 3.61 4.62 -3.82
C ARG A 414 2.87 5.54 -4.77
N ALA A 415 3.57 6.56 -5.27
CA ALA A 415 3.10 7.42 -6.34
C ALA A 415 3.98 7.18 -7.57
N ARG A 416 3.35 6.98 -8.73
CA ARG A 416 4.02 6.92 -10.02
C ARG A 416 3.73 8.18 -10.79
N ASP A 417 4.80 8.88 -11.16
CA ASP A 417 4.75 9.92 -12.18
C ASP A 417 4.89 9.25 -13.56
N ASN A 418 3.96 9.55 -14.46
CA ASN A 418 3.94 9.01 -15.81
C ASN A 418 4.30 10.06 -16.88
N SER A 419 4.70 11.27 -16.48
CA SER A 419 5.09 12.34 -17.41
C SER A 419 6.37 11.98 -18.19
N ASP A 420 7.30 11.28 -17.56
CA ASP A 420 8.55 10.84 -18.19
C ASP A 420 8.35 9.61 -19.09
N CYS A 421 8.83 9.70 -20.33
CA CYS A 421 8.56 8.72 -21.40
C CYS A 421 9.29 7.37 -21.24
N GLU A 422 10.35 7.27 -20.43
CA GLU A 422 11.24 6.10 -20.45
C GLU A 422 10.86 5.02 -19.42
N VAL A 423 10.60 5.37 -18.17
CA VAL A 423 10.03 4.49 -17.15
C VAL A 423 9.41 5.38 -16.07
N GLY A 424 8.09 5.32 -15.87
CA GLY A 424 7.42 6.18 -14.89
C GLY A 424 8.07 6.05 -13.50
N VAL A 425 8.55 7.15 -12.94
CA VAL A 425 9.30 7.17 -11.68
C VAL A 425 8.35 6.84 -10.54
N VAL A 426 8.57 5.68 -9.90
CA VAL A 426 7.79 5.26 -8.72
C VAL A 426 8.52 5.69 -7.46
N ARG A 427 7.86 6.51 -6.63
CA ARG A 427 8.39 6.99 -5.35
C ARG A 427 7.55 6.46 -4.20
N VAL A 428 8.21 6.11 -3.10
CA VAL A 428 7.52 5.79 -1.83
C VAL A 428 7.09 7.12 -1.19
N VAL A 429 5.79 7.30 -1.06
CA VAL A 429 5.17 8.48 -0.42
C VAL A 429 5.03 8.25 1.08
N SER A 430 4.63 7.04 1.48
CA SER A 430 4.52 6.64 2.88
C SER A 430 5.10 5.23 3.04
N MET A 431 5.94 5.06 4.05
CA MET A 431 6.40 3.73 4.48
C MET A 431 5.29 3.05 5.30
N GLY A 432 5.31 1.72 5.33
CA GLY A 432 4.38 0.93 6.13
C GLY A 432 4.90 0.72 7.55
N ASN A 433 4.16 1.16 8.55
CA ASN A 433 4.41 0.83 9.95
C ASN A 433 4.04 -0.63 10.17
N VAL A 434 4.96 -1.41 10.74
CA VAL A 434 4.78 -2.85 10.96
C VAL A 434 5.11 -3.23 12.39
N LEU A 435 4.38 -4.19 12.93
CA LEU A 435 4.85 -4.95 14.09
C LEU A 435 5.61 -6.17 13.59
N LEU A 436 6.72 -6.48 14.24
CA LEU A 436 7.58 -7.59 13.85
C LEU A 436 7.39 -8.79 14.78
N ARG A 437 7.85 -9.94 14.30
CA ARG A 437 8.11 -11.12 15.12
C ARG A 437 9.42 -11.73 14.66
N MET A 438 10.19 -12.24 15.61
CA MET A 438 11.41 -12.98 15.30
C MET A 438 11.04 -14.29 14.61
N GLY A 439 11.77 -14.65 13.55
CA GLY A 439 11.67 -15.98 12.97
C GLY A 439 12.01 -17.01 14.05
N GLY A 440 11.10 -17.95 14.32
CA GLY A 440 11.45 -19.10 15.14
C GLY A 440 12.54 -19.87 14.41
N HIS A 441 13.71 -20.04 15.04
CA HIS A 441 14.72 -20.96 14.53
C HIS A 441 14.04 -22.32 14.30
N LYS A 442 13.94 -22.73 13.04
CA LYS A 442 13.47 -24.07 12.68
C LYS A 442 14.47 -25.12 13.13
#